data_AF-W8YI83-F1
#
_entry.id   AF-W8YI83-F1
#
_cell.length_a   1.000
_cell.length_b   1.000
_cell.length_c   1.000
_cell.angle_alpha   90.00
_cell.angle_beta   90.00
_cell.angle_gamma   90.00
#
_symmetry.space_group_name_H-M   'P 1'
#
loop_
_entity.id
_entity.type
_entity.pdbx_description
1 polymer ?
#
loop_
_entity_poly.entity_id
_entity_poly.type
_entity_poly.pdbx_seq_one_letter_code
_entity_poly.pdbx_strand_id
1 'polypeptide(L)'
;MFSVIWMLFTPLLLLCGIAGGIFLIVTGIKYRKLLVGLMGLLSLSFVTLPFVFLSIGINMDTIFPIPTALYWTLFSLTGLLAGLSGLQAKIKSIRNMGFIIFIADILGVIFWLLMTVGDSYYI
;
A
#
# COMPACT_ATOMS: atom_id res chain seq x y z
N MET A 1 -22.87 6.63 -1.04
CA MET A 1 -22.07 6.85 -2.28
C MET A 1 -20.58 6.63 -2.08
N PHE A 2 -19.96 7.13 -1.00
CA PHE A 2 -18.51 6.98 -0.76
C PHE A 2 -18.02 5.52 -0.62
N SER A 3 -18.84 4.62 -0.05
CA SER A 3 -18.54 3.19 0.01
C SER A 3 -18.34 2.54 -1.38
N VAL A 4 -19.09 2.98 -2.41
CA VAL A 4 -18.95 2.48 -3.78
C VAL A 4 -17.60 2.91 -4.39
N ILE A 5 -17.16 4.14 -4.10
CA ILE A 5 -15.87 4.66 -4.55
C ILE A 5 -14.73 3.85 -3.93
N TRP A 6 -14.81 3.57 -2.63
CA TRP A 6 -13.83 2.73 -1.94
C TRP A 6 -13.79 1.30 -2.52
N MET A 7 -14.95 0.70 -2.77
CA MET A 7 -15.06 -0.66 -3.34
C MET A 7 -14.46 -0.75 -4.75
N LEU A 8 -14.65 0.28 -5.59
CA LEU A 8 -14.05 0.37 -6.93
C LEU A 8 -12.54 0.66 -6.87
N PHE A 9 -12.09 1.39 -5.86
CA PHE A 9 -10.68 1.76 -5.71
C PHE A 9 -9.83 0.64 -5.09
N THR A 10 -10.43 -0.21 -4.25
CA THR A 10 -9.78 -1.36 -3.61
C THR A 10 -9.02 -2.27 -4.59
N PRO A 11 -9.60 -2.73 -5.73
CA PRO A 11 -8.86 -3.54 -6.70
C PRO A 11 -7.70 -2.79 -7.36
N LEU A 12 -7.83 -1.47 -7.56
CA LEU A 12 -6.75 -0.64 -8.09
C LEU A 12 -5.59 -0.55 -7.09
N LEU A 13 -5.89 -0.35 -5.80
CA LEU A 13 -4.92 -0.33 -4.72
C LEU A 13 -4.20 -1.68 -4.60
N LEU A 14 -4.96 -2.78 -4.69
CA LEU A 14 -4.41 -4.13 -4.67
C LEU A 14 -3.45 -4.39 -5.84
N LEU A 15 -3.88 -4.01 -7.05
CA LEU A 15 -3.06 -4.15 -8.25
C LEU A 15 -1.80 -3.28 -8.16
N CYS A 16 -1.90 -2.08 -7.59
CA CYS A 16 -0.77 -1.21 -7.34
C CYS A 16 0.24 -1.83 -6.36
N GLY A 17 -0.22 -2.41 -5.26
CA GLY A 17 0.66 -3.06 -4.28
C GLY A 17 1.32 -4.34 -4.82
N ILE A 18 0.57 -5.19 -5.52
CA ILE A 18 1.12 -6.43 -6.09
C ILE A 18 2.07 -6.11 -7.25
N ALA A 19 1.59 -5.42 -8.29
CA ALA A 19 2.41 -5.13 -9.46
C ALA A 19 3.56 -4.18 -9.12
N GLY A 20 3.31 -3.17 -8.27
CA GLY A 20 4.32 -2.26 -7.78
C GLY A 20 5.34 -2.89 -6.86
N GLY A 21 4.91 -3.77 -5.95
CA GLY A 21 5.83 -4.54 -5.09
C GLY A 21 6.76 -5.42 -5.92
N ILE A 22 6.22 -6.22 -6.84
CA ILE A 22 7.02 -7.06 -7.74
C ILE A 22 8.00 -6.21 -8.56
N PHE A 23 7.52 -5.10 -9.12
CA PHE A 23 8.37 -4.19 -9.90
C PHE A 23 9.53 -3.63 -9.07
N LEU A 24 9.27 -3.19 -7.84
CA LEU A 24 10.31 -2.68 -6.92
C LEU A 24 11.29 -3.77 -6.51
N ILE A 25 10.86 -5.03 -6.33
CA ILE A 25 11.75 -6.16 -6.08
C ILE A 25 12.69 -6.39 -7.25
N VAL A 26 12.15 -6.54 -8.47
CA VAL A 26 12.93 -6.82 -9.68
C VAL A 26 13.92 -5.69 -9.97
N THR A 27 13.44 -4.44 -9.91
CA THR A 27 14.30 -3.27 -10.13
C THR A 27 15.31 -3.07 -9.00
N GLY A 28 14.93 -3.34 -7.75
CA GLY A 28 15.82 -3.34 -6.60
C GLY A 28 17.00 -4.29 -6.77
N ILE A 29 16.74 -5.52 -7.24
CA ILE A 29 17.78 -6.51 -7.57
C ILE A 29 18.64 -6.02 -8.74
N LYS A 30 18.01 -5.56 -9.83
CA LYS A 30 18.71 -5.09 -11.04
C LYS A 30 19.71 -3.96 -10.74
N TYR A 31 19.32 -3.00 -9.91
CA TYR A 31 20.15 -1.84 -9.56
C TYR A 31 20.98 -2.06 -8.27
N ARG A 32 21.00 -3.28 -7.72
CA ARG A 32 21.67 -3.65 -6.44
C ARG A 32 21.30 -2.72 -5.27
N LYS A 33 20.04 -2.29 -5.21
CA LYS A 33 19.48 -1.48 -4.13
C LYS A 33 18.59 -2.35 -3.25
N LEU A 34 19.20 -2.99 -2.25
CA LEU A 34 18.50 -3.89 -1.32
C LEU A 34 17.34 -3.20 -0.60
N LEU A 35 17.50 -1.93 -0.21
CA LEU A 35 16.41 -1.16 0.41
C LEU A 35 15.16 -1.08 -0.47
N VAL A 36 15.32 -0.84 -1.77
CA VAL A 36 14.18 -0.75 -2.70
C VAL A 36 13.49 -2.10 -2.84
N GLY A 37 14.27 -3.19 -2.93
CA GLY A 37 13.72 -4.54 -2.98
C GLY A 37 12.97 -4.90 -1.71
N LEU A 38 13.50 -4.52 -0.53
CA LEU A 38 12.85 -4.75 0.76
C LEU A 38 11.55 -3.95 0.90
N MET A 39 11.52 -2.70 0.44
CA MET A 39 10.29 -1.90 0.38
C MET A 39 9.25 -2.53 -0.56
N GLY A 40 9.68 -3.11 -1.68
CA GLY A 40 8.79 -3.85 -2.58
C GLY A 40 8.23 -5.15 -1.98
N LEU A 41 9.03 -5.85 -1.17
CA LEU A 41 8.56 -7.03 -0.44
C LEU A 41 7.56 -6.65 0.67
N LEU A 42 7.84 -5.58 1.41
CA LEU A 42 6.94 -5.04 2.42
C LEU A 42 5.62 -4.57 1.78
N SER A 43 5.67 -3.85 0.67
CA SER A 43 4.47 -3.37 -0.02
C SER A 43 3.57 -4.52 -0.49
N LEU A 44 4.16 -5.58 -1.03
CA LEU A 44 3.44 -6.80 -1.40
C LEU A 44 2.83 -7.50 -0.18
N SER A 45 3.57 -7.55 0.94
CA SER A 45 3.10 -8.17 2.17
C SER A 45 1.92 -7.40 2.76
N PHE A 46 2.00 -6.07 2.83
CA PHE A 46 0.91 -5.22 3.34
C PHE A 46 -0.37 -5.31 2.51
N VAL A 47 -0.28 -5.57 1.21
CA VAL A 47 -1.49 -5.75 0.39
C VAL A 47 -2.04 -7.16 0.48
N THR A 48 -1.21 -8.19 0.68
CA THR A 48 -1.67 -9.60 0.66
C THR A 48 -2.12 -10.11 2.02
N LEU A 49 -1.47 -9.69 3.11
CA LEU A 49 -1.78 -10.16 4.47
C LEU A 49 -3.26 -10.02 4.87
N PRO A 50 -3.96 -8.89 4.62
CA PRO A 50 -5.36 -8.75 5.01
C PRO A 50 -6.27 -9.79 4.34
N PHE A 51 -5.98 -10.15 3.10
CA PHE A 51 -6.76 -11.14 2.35
C PHE A 51 -6.43 -12.57 2.79
N VAL A 52 -5.17 -12.85 3.14
CA VAL A 52 -4.78 -14.15 3.72
C VAL A 52 -5.47 -14.35 5.07
N PHE A 53 -5.45 -13.35 5.95
CA PHE A 53 -6.11 -13.45 7.25
C PHE A 53 -7.62 -13.58 7.13
N LEU A 54 -8.23 -12.83 6.20
CA LEU A 54 -9.65 -12.99 5.86
C LEU A 54 -9.96 -14.43 5.41
N SER A 55 -9.08 -15.03 4.60
CA SER A 55 -9.27 -16.40 4.07
C SER A 55 -9.16 -17.48 5.15
N ILE A 56 -8.33 -17.26 6.17
CA ILE A 56 -8.17 -18.19 7.31
C ILE A 56 -9.29 -17.96 8.36
N GLY A 57 -10.06 -16.88 8.23
CA GLY A 57 -11.11 -16.51 9.18
C GLY A 57 -10.57 -15.94 10.50
N ILE A 58 -9.31 -15.52 10.53
CA ILE A 58 -8.71 -14.91 11.72
C ILE A 58 -8.89 -13.40 11.62
N ASN A 59 -9.47 -12.82 12.66
CA ASN A 59 -9.65 -11.38 12.72
C ASN A 59 -8.30 -10.69 12.99
N MET A 60 -7.91 -9.74 12.15
CA MET A 60 -6.61 -9.03 12.22
C MET A 60 -6.31 -8.49 13.61
N ASP A 61 -7.34 -7.97 14.28
CA ASP A 61 -7.28 -7.37 15.62
C ASP A 61 -6.76 -8.33 16.70
N THR A 62 -6.86 -9.65 16.47
CA THR A 62 -6.42 -10.68 17.42
C THR A 62 -4.93 -11.02 17.28
N ILE A 63 -4.33 -10.80 16.12
CA ILE A 63 -2.90 -11.10 15.86
C ILE A 63 -2.05 -9.83 15.93
N PHE A 64 -2.53 -8.75 15.32
CA PHE A 64 -1.86 -7.46 15.30
C PHE A 64 -2.87 -6.39 15.75
N PRO A 65 -2.83 -5.93 17.02
CA PRO A 65 -3.67 -4.84 17.51
C PRO A 65 -3.15 -3.49 17.00
N ILE A 66 -2.96 -3.38 15.69
CA ILE A 66 -2.50 -2.20 15.00
C ILE A 66 -3.73 -1.50 14.43
N PRO A 67 -3.94 -0.20 14.68
CA PRO A 67 -5.02 0.56 14.06
C PRO A 67 -4.93 0.46 12.54
N THR A 68 -6.06 0.25 11.86
CA THR A 68 -6.14 0.18 10.38
C THR A 68 -5.47 1.37 9.70
N ALA A 69 -5.61 2.57 10.25
CA ALA A 69 -4.93 3.77 9.75
C ALA A 69 -3.39 3.67 9.84
N LEU A 70 -2.85 3.06 10.89
CA LEU A 70 -1.41 2.87 11.04
C LEU A 70 -0.88 1.82 10.05
N TYR A 71 -1.68 0.78 9.78
CA TYR A 71 -1.35 -0.23 8.77
C TYR A 71 -1.18 0.38 7.37
N TRP A 72 -2.16 1.17 6.92
CA TRP A 72 -2.10 1.81 5.61
C TRP A 72 -1.03 2.89 5.52
N THR A 73 -0.79 3.66 6.59
CA THR A 73 0.31 4.64 6.60
C THR A 73 1.69 3.97 6.51
N LEU A 74 1.89 2.80 7.12
CA LEU A 74 3.11 2.00 6.92
C LEU A 74 3.27 1.56 5.46
N PHE A 75 2.19 1.13 4.81
CA PHE A 75 2.21 0.82 3.39
C PHE A 75 2.58 2.05 2.54
N SER A 76 1.97 3.21 2.79
CA SER A 76 2.35 4.49 2.18
C SER A 76 3.84 4.79 2.32
N LEU A 77 4.37 4.59 3.53
CA LEU A 77 5.78 4.85 3.85
C LEU A 77 6.71 3.99 2.99
N THR A 78 6.34 2.74 2.68
CA THR A 78 7.13 1.89 1.77
C THR A 78 7.25 2.51 0.37
N GLY A 79 6.14 3.03 -0.17
CA GLY A 79 6.11 3.71 -1.46
C GLY A 79 6.98 4.98 -1.45
N LEU A 80 6.84 5.80 -0.40
CA LEU A 80 7.61 7.03 -0.24
C LEU A 80 9.12 6.75 -0.15
N LEU A 81 9.53 5.80 0.70
CA LEU A 81 10.93 5.44 0.87
C LEU A 81 11.53 4.85 -0.41
N ALA A 82 10.77 4.03 -1.15
CA ALA A 82 11.19 3.54 -2.46
C ALA A 82 11.33 4.70 -3.46
N GLY A 83 10.39 5.64 -3.48
CA GLY A 83 10.40 6.82 -4.34
C GLY A 83 11.61 7.73 -4.08
N LEU A 84 11.88 8.04 -2.81
CA LEU A 84 13.04 8.82 -2.37
C LEU A 84 14.36 8.11 -2.66
N SER A 85 14.42 6.78 -2.45
CA SER A 85 15.60 5.98 -2.81
C SER A 85 15.87 6.01 -4.32
N GLY A 86 14.82 5.94 -5.14
CA GLY A 86 14.91 6.12 -6.59
C GLY A 86 15.35 7.52 -7.00
N LEU A 87 14.87 8.56 -6.30
CA LEU A 87 15.29 9.95 -6.50
C LEU A 87 16.78 10.13 -6.19
N GLN A 88 17.23 9.66 -5.02
CA GLN A 88 18.62 9.75 -4.57
C GLN A 88 19.57 9.01 -5.52
N ALA A 89 19.15 7.85 -6.03
CA ALA A 89 19.92 7.07 -6.99
C ALA A 89 19.80 7.58 -8.45
N LYS A 90 19.00 8.63 -8.71
CA LYS A 90 18.68 9.15 -10.05
C LYS A 90 18.05 8.10 -10.99
N ILE A 91 17.38 7.09 -10.45
CA ILE A 91 16.71 6.02 -11.20
C ILE A 91 15.23 6.38 -11.37
N LYS A 92 14.88 6.93 -12.55
CA LYS A 92 13.53 7.40 -12.87
C LYS A 92 12.45 6.32 -12.68
N SER A 93 12.76 5.06 -13.01
CA SER A 93 11.81 3.95 -12.91
C SER A 93 11.40 3.64 -11.46
N ILE A 94 12.36 3.46 -10.55
CA ILE A 94 12.10 3.22 -9.12
C ILE A 94 11.36 4.42 -8.52
N ARG A 95 11.84 5.63 -8.83
CA ARG A 95 11.25 6.87 -8.34
C ARG A 95 9.77 6.97 -8.69
N ASN A 96 9.44 6.82 -9.98
CA ASN A 96 8.07 6.97 -10.44
C ASN A 96 7.15 5.89 -9.83
N MET A 97 7.62 4.63 -9.76
CA MET A 97 6.80 3.58 -9.17
C MET A 97 6.56 3.77 -7.67
N GLY A 98 7.59 4.16 -6.91
CA GLY A 98 7.46 4.45 -5.49
C GLY A 98 6.45 5.56 -5.22
N PHE A 99 6.50 6.66 -5.97
CA PHE A 99 5.51 7.74 -5.83
C PHE A 99 4.11 7.34 -6.30
N ILE A 100 3.95 6.47 -7.30
CA ILE A 100 2.65 5.93 -7.69
C ILE A 100 2.03 5.13 -6.54
N ILE A 101 2.80 4.24 -5.90
CA ILE A 101 2.34 3.46 -4.75
C ILE A 101 1.92 4.39 -3.61
N PHE A 102 2.74 5.40 -3.30
CA PHE A 102 2.46 6.38 -2.27
C PHE A 102 1.17 7.17 -2.52
N ILE A 103 1.00 7.71 -3.73
CA ILE A 103 -0.18 8.52 -4.07
C ILE A 103 -1.45 7.65 -4.12
N ALA A 104 -1.35 6.45 -4.71
CA ALA A 104 -2.47 5.53 -4.78
C ALA A 104 -2.96 5.14 -3.38
N ASP A 105 -2.03 4.86 -2.46
CA ASP A 105 -2.38 4.54 -1.08
C ASP A 105 -3.01 5.73 -0.35
N ILE A 106 -2.41 6.93 -0.42
CA ILE A 106 -3.00 8.12 0.23
C ILE A 106 -4.42 8.36 -0.26
N LEU A 107 -4.64 8.26 -1.57
CA LEU A 107 -5.97 8.41 -2.15
C LEU A 107 -6.93 7.33 -1.62
N GLY A 108 -6.44 6.10 -1.46
CA GLY A 108 -7.16 5.03 -0.80
C GLY A 108 -7.55 5.37 0.63
N VAL A 109 -6.59 5.75 1.47
CA VAL A 109 -6.84 6.11 2.87
C VAL A 109 -7.87 7.24 2.97
N ILE A 110 -7.82 8.23 2.08
CA ILE A 110 -8.83 9.30 2.02
C ILE A 110 -10.21 8.74 1.71
N PHE A 111 -10.34 7.85 0.73
CA PHE A 111 -11.63 7.22 0.40
C PHE A 111 -12.16 6.34 1.54
N TRP A 112 -11.29 5.61 2.24
CA TRP A 112 -11.65 4.85 3.43
C TRP A 112 -12.14 5.75 4.58
N LEU A 113 -11.46 6.88 4.81
CA LEU A 113 -11.84 7.85 5.82
C LEU A 113 -13.18 8.53 5.48
N LEU A 114 -13.39 8.89 4.21
CA LEU A 114 -14.67 9.45 3.74
C LEU A 114 -15.83 8.46 3.89
N MET A 115 -15.57 7.16 3.68
CA MET A 115 -16.56 6.13 3.93
C MET A 115 -16.91 6.04 5.42
N THR A 116 -15.92 5.93 6.30
CA THR A 116 -16.13 5.76 7.75
C THR A 116 -16.76 6.99 8.41
N VAL A 117 -16.37 8.19 8.01
CA VAL A 117 -17.00 9.44 8.47
C VAL A 117 -18.41 9.57 7.89
N GLY A 118 -18.61 9.23 6.61
CA GLY A 118 -19.92 9.24 5.97
C GLY A 118 -20.95 8.39 6.69
N ASP A 119 -20.60 7.17 7.10
CA ASP A 119 -21.51 6.27 7.82
C ASP A 119 -21.85 6.76 9.25
N SER A 120 -20.99 7.60 9.87
CA SER A 120 -21.23 8.13 11.22
C SER A 120 -22.30 9.22 11.29
N TYR A 121 -22.61 9.89 10.18
CA TYR A 121 -23.65 10.94 10.13
C TYR A 121 -25.05 10.39 9.81
N TYR A 122 -25.18 9.09 9.51
CA TYR A 122 -26.46 8.44 9.19
C TYR A 122 -26.92 7.44 10.27
N ILE A 123 -26.37 7.51 11.49
CA ILE A 123 -26.81 6.76 12.67
C ILE A 123 -27.40 7.72 13.70
#